data_AF-A0AAD7MBS5-F1
#
_entry.id   AF-A0AAD7MBS5-F1
#
_cell.length_a   1.000
_cell.length_b   1.000
_cell.length_c   1.000
_cell.angle_alpha   90.00
_cell.angle_beta   90.00
_cell.angle_gamma   90.00
#
_symmetry.space_group_name_H-M   'P 1'
#
loop_
_entity.id
_entity.type
_entity.pdbx_description
1 polymer ?
#
loop_
_entity_poly.entity_id
_entity_poly.type
_entity_poly.pdbx_seq_one_letter_code
_entity_poly.pdbx_strand_id
1 'polypeptide(L)'
;MRRTRSTRLTSDAFAAARVALNAIQASTDAFPPLKSAVSAVIVVLELSEKAKSNKKGCEHIAKRSAQLVQDIWRQTKDFDVALPAAVKESIVHIKKLFKEIKKFFEELIKENLWERLARQDRNKSQIDEYGRLLDEAMLHFSITLELSLHRLHLESAAADRERHAAVLAVSRMSESERLQLLTRISGKGMSIWGSMRPYG
;
A
#
# COMPACT_ATOMS: atom_id res chain seq x y z
N MET A 1 -29.16 30.76 -9.88
CA MET A 1 -27.78 30.80 -10.42
C MET A 1 -26.71 30.04 -9.60
N ARG A 2 -27.05 29.04 -8.74
CA ARG A 2 -26.06 28.29 -7.90
C ARG A 2 -25.60 26.94 -8.45
N ARG A 3 -26.25 26.37 -9.48
CA ARG A 3 -25.95 25.01 -9.98
C ARG A 3 -24.61 24.90 -10.75
N THR A 4 -24.16 25.96 -11.41
CA THR A 4 -22.96 25.94 -12.27
C THR A 4 -21.64 25.98 -11.51
N ARG A 5 -21.61 26.53 -10.29
CA ARG A 5 -20.37 26.64 -9.50
C ARG A 5 -19.99 25.31 -8.83
N SER A 6 -20.98 24.58 -8.31
CA SER A 6 -20.76 23.31 -7.61
C SER A 6 -20.27 22.19 -8.53
N THR A 7 -20.71 22.17 -9.80
CA THR A 7 -20.30 21.13 -10.77
C THR A 7 -18.90 21.36 -11.32
N ARG A 8 -18.46 22.62 -11.42
CA ARG A 8 -17.08 22.95 -11.83
C ARG A 8 -16.08 22.55 -10.74
N LEU A 9 -16.36 22.89 -9.49
CA LEU A 9 -15.48 22.55 -8.36
C LEU A 9 -15.29 21.04 -8.18
N THR A 10 -16.32 20.23 -8.41
CA THR A 10 -16.15 18.77 -8.38
C THR A 10 -15.32 18.30 -9.56
N SER A 11 -15.63 18.75 -10.78
CA SER A 11 -14.86 18.43 -11.99
C SER A 11 -13.36 18.76 -11.85
N ASP A 12 -13.03 19.93 -11.29
CA ASP A 12 -11.65 20.37 -11.07
C ASP A 12 -10.94 19.47 -10.05
N ALA A 13 -11.64 19.08 -8.97
CA ALA A 13 -11.12 18.16 -7.97
C ALA A 13 -10.88 16.75 -8.53
N PHE A 14 -11.76 16.26 -9.41
CA PHE A 14 -11.57 14.99 -10.11
C PHE A 14 -10.39 15.04 -11.08
N ALA A 15 -10.23 16.15 -11.81
CA ALA A 15 -9.08 16.37 -12.68
C ALA A 15 -7.76 16.37 -11.89
N ALA A 16 -7.71 17.11 -10.78
CA ALA A 16 -6.55 17.13 -9.88
C ALA A 16 -6.24 15.74 -9.31
N ALA A 17 -7.27 15.01 -8.86
CA ALA A 17 -7.11 13.64 -8.36
C ALA A 17 -6.55 12.70 -9.43
N ARG A 18 -7.01 12.79 -10.68
CA ARG A 18 -6.48 12.00 -11.80
C ARG A 18 -5.02 12.34 -12.08
N VAL A 19 -4.65 13.62 -12.09
CA VAL A 19 -3.24 14.03 -12.28
C VAL A 19 -2.35 13.43 -11.20
N ALA A 20 -2.76 13.54 -9.94
CA ALA A 20 -2.02 12.96 -8.81
C ALA A 20 -1.91 11.43 -8.93
N LEU A 21 -3.01 10.74 -9.27
CA LEU A 21 -3.00 9.29 -9.45
C LEU A 21 -2.13 8.85 -10.62
N ASN A 22 -2.13 9.57 -11.74
CA ASN A 22 -1.25 9.28 -12.87
C ASN A 22 0.23 9.45 -12.51
N ALA A 23 0.58 10.48 -11.73
CA ALA A 23 1.92 10.65 -11.21
C ALA A 23 2.32 9.48 -10.29
N ILE A 24 1.42 9.05 -9.40
CA ILE A 24 1.64 7.86 -8.56
C ILE A 24 1.82 6.61 -9.42
N GLN A 25 0.99 6.42 -10.44
CA GLN A 25 1.06 5.26 -11.34
C GLN A 25 2.41 5.18 -12.06
N ALA A 26 2.97 6.31 -12.49
CA ALA A 26 4.29 6.39 -13.10
C ALA A 26 5.42 6.11 -12.11
N SER A 27 5.24 6.47 -10.83
CA SER A 27 6.26 6.25 -9.79
C SER A 27 6.24 4.83 -9.17
N THR A 28 5.22 4.01 -9.45
CA THR A 28 4.96 2.73 -8.74
C THR A 28 5.34 1.49 -9.56
N ASP A 29 6.21 1.62 -10.56
CA ASP A 29 6.64 0.51 -11.40
C ASP A 29 7.33 -0.62 -10.61
N ALA A 30 8.02 -0.28 -9.52
CA ALA A 30 8.65 -1.25 -8.62
C ALA A 30 7.64 -1.96 -7.68
N PHE A 31 6.37 -1.55 -7.66
CA PHE A 31 5.35 -2.12 -6.78
C PHE A 31 4.01 -2.40 -7.51
N PRO A 32 3.92 -3.54 -8.25
CA PRO A 32 2.77 -3.87 -9.09
C PRO A 32 1.39 -3.87 -8.39
N PRO A 33 1.25 -4.29 -7.11
CA PRO A 33 -0.04 -4.24 -6.42
C PRO A 33 -0.62 -2.83 -6.33
N LEU A 34 0.21 -1.84 -5.97
CA LEU A 34 -0.22 -0.44 -5.85
C LEU A 34 -0.50 0.17 -7.21
N LYS A 35 0.36 -0.07 -8.21
CA LYS A 35 0.12 0.40 -9.59
C LYS A 35 -1.25 -0.06 -10.09
N SER A 36 -1.59 -1.32 -9.86
CA SER A 36 -2.88 -1.88 -10.25
C SER A 36 -4.05 -1.32 -9.44
N ALA A 37 -3.86 -1.01 -8.16
CA ALA A 37 -4.87 -0.34 -7.33
C ALA A 37 -5.14 1.08 -7.84
N VAL A 38 -4.09 1.84 -8.16
CA VAL A 38 -4.17 3.18 -8.75
C VAL A 38 -4.98 3.15 -10.05
N SER A 39 -4.68 2.21 -10.96
CA SER A 39 -5.45 2.06 -12.20
C SER A 39 -6.93 1.77 -11.96
N ALA A 40 -7.26 0.95 -10.95
CA ALA A 40 -8.65 0.67 -10.61
C ALA A 40 -9.36 1.95 -10.13
N VAL A 41 -8.71 2.75 -9.29
CA VAL A 41 -9.29 4.00 -8.77
C VAL A 41 -9.49 5.05 -9.87
N ILE A 42 -8.57 5.17 -10.83
CA ILE A 42 -8.76 6.06 -11.99
C ILE A 42 -10.06 5.71 -12.73
N VAL A 43 -10.32 4.42 -12.95
CA VAL A 43 -11.57 3.96 -13.57
C VAL A 43 -12.77 4.22 -12.68
N VAL A 44 -12.67 4.04 -11.35
CA VAL A 44 -13.75 4.39 -10.41
C VAL A 44 -14.10 5.88 -10.48
N LEU A 45 -13.11 6.78 -10.60
CA LEU A 45 -13.34 8.21 -10.80
C LEU A 45 -14.13 8.47 -12.10
N GLU A 46 -13.73 7.85 -13.21
CA GLU A 46 -14.45 7.94 -14.50
C GLU A 46 -15.88 7.41 -14.46
N LEU A 47 -16.10 6.28 -13.80
CA LEU A 47 -17.44 5.71 -13.67
C LEU A 47 -18.32 6.59 -12.75
N SER A 48 -17.75 7.20 -11.70
CA SER A 48 -18.49 8.10 -10.81
C SER A 48 -19.04 9.33 -11.55
N GLU A 49 -18.30 9.88 -12.51
CA GLU A 49 -18.74 11.02 -13.33
C GLU A 49 -19.91 10.65 -14.26
N LYS A 50 -19.97 9.38 -14.67
CA LYS A 50 -21.00 8.81 -15.56
C LYS A 50 -22.26 8.36 -14.80
N ALA A 51 -22.22 8.31 -13.47
CA ALA A 51 -23.34 7.85 -12.64
C ALA A 51 -24.56 8.78 -12.78
N LYS A 52 -25.72 8.20 -13.12
CA LYS A 52 -26.99 8.93 -13.33
C LYS A 52 -27.84 9.04 -12.05
N SER A 53 -27.67 8.12 -11.11
CA SER A 53 -28.29 8.10 -9.76
C SER A 53 -27.21 8.12 -8.69
N ASN A 54 -27.62 8.49 -7.47
CA ASN A 54 -26.75 8.49 -6.28
C ASN A 54 -25.41 9.22 -6.49
N LYS A 55 -25.40 10.21 -7.40
CA LYS A 55 -24.17 10.86 -7.89
C LYS A 55 -23.28 11.34 -6.75
N LYS A 56 -23.84 11.98 -5.72
CA LYS A 56 -23.07 12.43 -4.55
C LYS A 56 -22.39 11.28 -3.80
N GLY A 57 -23.08 10.14 -3.65
CA GLY A 57 -22.54 8.96 -3.00
C GLY A 57 -21.43 8.31 -3.82
N CYS A 58 -21.64 8.17 -5.13
CA CYS A 58 -20.61 7.67 -6.04
C CYS A 58 -19.39 8.60 -6.06
N GLU A 59 -19.59 9.91 -6.12
CA GLU A 59 -18.52 10.90 -6.04
C GLU A 59 -17.76 10.82 -4.71
N HIS A 60 -18.47 10.59 -3.60
CA HIS A 60 -17.86 10.44 -2.27
C HIS A 60 -16.95 9.20 -2.20
N ILE A 61 -17.44 8.03 -2.61
CA ILE A 61 -16.63 6.79 -2.69
C ILE A 61 -15.42 6.99 -3.59
N ALA A 62 -15.60 7.62 -4.75
CA ALA A 62 -14.52 7.80 -5.71
C ALA A 62 -13.42 8.72 -5.16
N LYS A 63 -13.80 9.82 -4.51
CA LYS A 63 -12.87 10.70 -3.79
C LYS A 63 -12.16 9.98 -2.65
N ARG A 64 -12.90 9.20 -1.85
CA ARG A 64 -12.34 8.45 -0.74
C ARG A 64 -11.33 7.41 -1.23
N SER A 65 -11.64 6.72 -2.32
CA SER A 65 -10.73 5.76 -2.96
C SER A 65 -9.43 6.43 -3.44
N ALA A 66 -9.54 7.63 -4.04
CA ALA A 66 -8.37 8.40 -4.48
C ALA A 66 -7.50 8.85 -3.31
N GLN A 67 -8.12 9.34 -2.22
CA GLN A 67 -7.42 9.71 -0.99
C GLN A 67 -6.67 8.52 -0.40
N LEU A 68 -7.35 7.37 -0.29
CA LEU A 68 -6.77 6.14 0.26
C LEU A 68 -5.51 5.72 -0.51
N VAL A 69 -5.54 5.74 -1.84
CA VAL A 69 -4.34 5.45 -2.67
C VAL A 69 -3.21 6.45 -2.44
N GLN A 70 -3.53 7.75 -2.33
CA GLN A 70 -2.54 8.78 -2.04
C GLN A 70 -1.92 8.61 -0.65
N ASP A 71 -2.72 8.21 0.34
CA ASP A 71 -2.27 7.97 1.71
C ASP A 71 -1.37 6.75 1.79
N ILE A 72 -1.73 5.64 1.12
CA ILE A 72 -0.86 4.46 0.98
C ILE A 72 0.45 4.89 0.34
N TRP A 73 0.40 5.54 -0.83
CA TRP A 73 1.62 5.93 -1.54
C TRP A 73 2.51 6.82 -0.68
N ARG A 74 1.95 7.82 0.01
CA ARG A 74 2.70 8.71 0.91
C ARG A 74 3.37 7.94 2.05
N GLN A 75 2.69 6.94 2.60
CA GLN A 75 3.22 6.13 3.69
C GLN A 75 4.26 5.12 3.19
N THR A 76 4.17 4.65 1.94
CA THR A 76 5.05 3.59 1.43
C THR A 76 6.19 4.07 0.54
N LYS A 77 6.19 5.33 0.08
CA LYS A 77 7.15 5.83 -0.93
C LYS A 77 8.62 5.80 -0.48
N ASP A 78 8.87 5.94 0.83
CA ASP A 78 10.22 6.05 1.39
C ASP A 78 10.78 4.68 1.81
N PHE A 79 10.04 3.59 1.55
CA PHE A 79 10.52 2.24 1.81
C PHE A 79 11.49 1.81 0.69
N ASP A 80 12.76 2.18 0.83
CA ASP A 80 13.87 1.71 0.00
C ASP A 80 14.09 0.19 0.12
N VAL A 81 13.82 -0.34 1.31
CA VAL A 81 13.97 -1.76 1.65
C VAL A 81 12.58 -2.40 1.64
N ALA A 82 12.34 -3.24 0.63
CA ALA A 82 11.15 -4.05 0.39
C ALA A 82 10.07 -4.04 1.50
N LEU A 83 8.89 -3.50 1.17
CA LEU A 83 7.71 -3.46 2.05
C LEU A 83 7.47 -4.80 2.80
N PRO A 84 7.15 -4.76 4.11
CA PRO A 84 6.79 -5.94 4.88
C PRO A 84 5.65 -6.73 4.23
N ALA A 85 5.69 -8.07 4.32
CA ALA A 85 4.72 -8.94 3.66
C ALA A 85 3.27 -8.63 4.07
N ALA A 86 3.01 -8.42 5.37
CA ALA A 86 1.69 -8.07 5.89
C ALA A 86 1.15 -6.76 5.29
N VAL A 87 2.01 -5.75 5.09
CA VAL A 87 1.63 -4.48 4.46
C VAL A 87 1.26 -4.71 2.99
N LYS A 88 2.03 -5.55 2.27
CA LYS A 88 1.72 -5.92 0.87
C LYS A 88 0.36 -6.62 0.78
N GLU A 89 0.06 -7.54 1.70
CA GLU A 89 -1.23 -8.24 1.76
C GLU A 89 -2.39 -7.27 1.99
N SER A 90 -2.24 -6.30 2.90
CA SER A 90 -3.25 -5.27 3.12
C SER A 90 -3.51 -4.44 1.86
N ILE A 91 -2.46 -4.11 1.08
CA ILE A 91 -2.62 -3.40 -0.20
C ILE A 91 -3.33 -4.28 -1.24
N VAL A 92 -3.08 -5.59 -1.25
CA VAL A 92 -3.81 -6.54 -2.09
C VAL A 92 -5.29 -6.61 -1.70
N HIS A 93 -5.62 -6.56 -0.41
CA HIS A 93 -7.00 -6.50 0.06
C HIS A 93 -7.71 -5.22 -0.42
N ILE A 94 -7.07 -4.06 -0.26
CA ILE A 94 -7.59 -2.76 -0.74
C ILE A 94 -7.80 -2.76 -2.26
N LYS A 95 -6.87 -3.37 -3.02
CA LYS A 95 -7.04 -3.55 -4.47
C LYS A 95 -8.27 -4.38 -4.82
N LYS A 96 -8.59 -5.43 -4.05
CA LYS A 96 -9.81 -6.23 -4.26
C LYS A 96 -11.06 -5.37 -4.02
N LEU A 97 -11.07 -4.59 -2.94
CA LEU A 97 -12.16 -3.66 -2.63
C LEU A 97 -12.39 -2.65 -3.77
N PHE A 98 -11.34 -2.07 -4.36
CA PHE A 98 -11.50 -1.19 -5.54
C PHE A 98 -12.09 -1.89 -6.76
N LYS A 99 -11.79 -3.18 -6.98
CA LYS A 99 -12.40 -3.94 -8.07
C LYS A 99 -13.89 -4.17 -7.83
N GLU A 100 -14.30 -4.40 -6.58
CA GLU A 100 -15.71 -4.55 -6.20
C GLU A 100 -16.47 -3.25 -6.39
N ILE A 101 -15.92 -2.13 -5.92
CA ILE A 101 -16.48 -0.78 -6.13
C ILE A 101 -16.61 -0.47 -7.64
N LYS A 102 -15.58 -0.78 -8.43
CA LYS A 102 -15.63 -0.63 -9.89
C LYS A 102 -16.81 -1.41 -10.48
N LYS A 103 -16.95 -2.68 -10.13
CA LYS A 103 -18.04 -3.54 -10.63
C LYS A 103 -19.40 -2.98 -10.24
N PHE A 104 -19.57 -2.54 -9.00
CA PHE A 104 -20.79 -1.89 -8.53
C PHE A 104 -21.12 -0.63 -9.34
N PHE A 105 -20.14 0.21 -9.67
CA PHE A 105 -20.37 1.39 -10.50
C PHE A 105 -20.72 1.03 -11.95
N GLU A 106 -20.09 0.00 -12.52
CA GLU A 106 -20.45 -0.51 -13.85
C GLU A 106 -21.90 -1.01 -13.91
N GLU A 107 -22.37 -1.66 -12.85
CA GLU A 107 -23.77 -2.09 -12.71
C GLU A 107 -24.70 -0.88 -12.60
N LEU A 108 -24.39 0.08 -11.71
CA LEU A 108 -25.17 1.31 -11.53
C LEU A 108 -25.37 2.13 -12.82
N ILE A 109 -24.36 2.18 -13.70
CA ILE A 109 -24.45 2.93 -14.96
C ILE A 109 -25.35 2.23 -15.98
N LYS A 110 -25.44 0.89 -15.92
CA LYS A 110 -26.24 0.07 -16.83
C LYS A 110 -27.73 0.02 -16.44
N GLU A 111 -28.08 0.37 -15.20
CA GLU A 111 -29.47 0.31 -14.73
C GLU A 111 -30.41 1.26 -15.50
N ASN A 112 -31.58 0.73 -15.87
CA ASN A 112 -32.65 1.50 -16.50
C ASN A 112 -33.37 2.38 -15.47
N LEU A 113 -34.06 3.43 -15.91
CA LEU A 113 -34.71 4.41 -15.01
C LEU A 113 -35.66 3.78 -13.96
N TRP A 114 -36.36 2.70 -14.32
CA TRP A 114 -37.27 1.97 -13.44
C TRP A 114 -36.54 1.11 -12.41
N GLU A 115 -35.50 0.39 -12.82
CA GLU A 115 -34.64 -0.40 -11.91
C GLU A 115 -33.96 0.51 -10.90
N ARG A 116 -33.53 1.69 -11.36
CA ARG A 116 -32.89 2.71 -10.56
C ARG A 116 -33.78 3.26 -9.45
N LEU A 117 -35.08 3.42 -9.72
CA LEU A 117 -36.07 3.83 -8.72
C LEU A 117 -36.38 2.68 -7.76
N ALA A 118 -36.61 1.48 -8.27
CA ALA A 118 -36.91 0.30 -7.46
C ALA A 118 -35.76 -0.10 -6.51
N ARG A 119 -34.51 0.20 -6.89
CA ARG A 119 -33.30 -0.17 -6.12
C ARG A 119 -32.63 1.01 -5.42
N GLN A 120 -33.29 2.16 -5.33
CA GLN A 120 -32.68 3.37 -4.78
C GLN A 120 -32.11 3.15 -3.37
N ASP A 121 -32.89 2.53 -2.47
CA ASP A 121 -32.48 2.28 -1.09
C ASP A 121 -31.36 1.26 -0.99
N ARG A 122 -31.41 0.20 -1.82
CA ARG A 122 -30.34 -0.79 -1.92
C ARG A 122 -29.04 -0.16 -2.38
N ASN A 123 -29.10 0.65 -3.45
CA ASN A 123 -27.93 1.33 -4.00
C ASN A 123 -27.33 2.32 -3.00
N LYS A 124 -28.17 3.01 -2.22
CA LYS A 124 -27.72 3.88 -1.12
C LYS A 124 -27.03 3.08 -0.01
N SER A 125 -27.64 1.99 0.45
CA SER A 125 -27.05 1.12 1.46
C SER A 125 -25.71 0.52 1.01
N GLN A 126 -25.58 0.11 -0.26
CA GLN A 126 -24.31 -0.36 -0.80
C GLN A 126 -23.26 0.75 -0.87
N ILE A 127 -23.65 1.99 -1.17
CA ILE A 127 -22.74 3.13 -1.15
C ILE A 127 -22.20 3.37 0.26
N ASP A 128 -23.10 3.38 1.25
CA ASP A 128 -22.73 3.60 2.65
C ASP A 128 -21.80 2.46 3.15
N GLU A 129 -22.11 1.22 2.76
CA GLU A 129 -21.28 0.06 3.08
C GLU A 129 -19.89 0.12 2.45
N TYR A 130 -19.77 0.50 1.17
CA TYR A 130 -18.45 0.68 0.55
C TYR A 130 -17.66 1.82 1.19
N GLY A 131 -18.32 2.88 1.65
CA GLY A 131 -17.68 3.93 2.46
C GLY A 131 -17.05 3.34 3.73
N ARG A 132 -17.83 2.57 4.49
CA ARG A 132 -17.37 1.88 5.71
C ARG A 132 -16.21 0.92 5.44
N LEU A 133 -16.31 0.11 4.38
CA LEU A 133 -15.26 -0.85 4.00
C LEU A 133 -13.94 -0.16 3.60
N LEU A 134 -14.02 1.01 2.95
CA LEU A 134 -12.82 1.81 2.62
C LEU A 134 -12.13 2.32 3.89
N ASP A 135 -12.90 2.79 4.87
CA ASP A 135 -12.36 3.27 6.14
C ASP A 135 -11.76 2.12 6.97
N GLU A 136 -12.44 0.98 7.02
CA GLU A 136 -11.95 -0.23 7.67
C GLU A 136 -10.65 -0.73 7.04
N ALA A 137 -10.58 -0.78 5.71
CA ALA A 137 -9.39 -1.21 4.99
C ALA A 137 -8.20 -0.25 5.20
N MET A 138 -8.46 1.06 5.30
CA MET A 138 -7.43 2.06 5.61
C MET A 138 -6.92 1.91 7.04
N LEU A 139 -7.82 1.73 8.02
CA LEU A 139 -7.44 1.50 9.41
C LEU A 139 -6.58 0.24 9.54
N HIS A 140 -7.01 -0.86 8.92
CA HIS A 140 -6.25 -2.10 8.90
C HIS A 140 -4.86 -1.91 8.30
N PHE A 141 -4.75 -1.21 7.17
CA PHE A 141 -3.46 -0.89 6.56
C PHE A 141 -2.55 -0.09 7.51
N SER A 142 -3.04 0.99 8.12
CA SER A 142 -2.25 1.83 9.02
C SER A 142 -1.76 1.06 10.23
N ILE A 143 -2.63 0.29 10.90
CA ILE A 143 -2.23 -0.55 12.03
C ILE A 143 -1.18 -1.57 11.60
N THR A 144 -1.38 -2.23 10.44
CA THR A 144 -0.44 -3.23 9.92
C THR A 144 0.93 -2.63 9.63
N LEU A 145 0.96 -1.42 9.07
CA LEU A 145 2.18 -0.70 8.78
C LEU A 145 2.92 -0.33 10.07
N GLU A 146 2.22 0.27 11.03
CA GLU A 146 2.79 0.66 12.33
C GLU A 146 3.36 -0.54 13.08
N LEU A 147 2.61 -1.65 13.17
CA LEU A 147 3.08 -2.88 13.79
C LEU A 147 4.31 -3.46 13.08
N SER A 148 4.33 -3.41 11.74
CA SER A 148 5.48 -3.89 10.98
C SER A 148 6.72 -3.03 11.22
N LEU A 149 6.56 -1.71 11.29
CA LEU A 149 7.64 -0.77 11.61
C LEU A 149 8.17 -0.99 13.03
N HIS A 150 7.27 -1.14 14.01
CA HIS A 150 7.67 -1.45 15.38
C HIS A 150 8.45 -2.75 15.49
N ARG A 151 8.01 -3.79 14.77
CA ARG A 151 8.72 -5.07 14.74
C ARG A 151 10.14 -4.93 14.17
N LEU A 152 10.30 -4.19 13.07
CA LEU A 152 11.62 -3.94 12.48
C LEU A 152 12.56 -3.21 13.45
N HIS A 153 12.06 -2.21 14.19
CA HIS A 153 12.85 -1.51 15.21
C HIS A 153 13.25 -2.42 16.38
N LEU A 154 12.39 -3.34 16.80
CA LEU A 154 12.70 -4.30 17.86
C LEU A 154 13.77 -5.30 17.41
N GLU A 155 13.67 -5.79 16.17
CA GLU A 155 14.64 -6.70 15.58
C GLU A 155 16.01 -6.02 15.40
N SER A 156 16.05 -4.75 14.97
CA SER A 156 17.31 -4.01 14.86
C SER A 156 17.94 -3.76 16.23
N ALA A 157 17.15 -3.36 17.22
CA ALA A 157 17.64 -3.14 18.59
C ALA A 157 18.15 -4.44 19.24
N ALA A 158 17.52 -5.58 18.97
CA ALA A 158 17.99 -6.88 19.43
C ALA A 158 19.35 -7.25 18.79
N ALA A 159 19.49 -7.05 17.48
CA ALA A 159 20.75 -7.30 16.77
C ALA A 159 21.89 -6.40 17.29
N ASP A 160 21.61 -5.13 17.58
CA ASP A 160 22.63 -4.22 18.11
C ASP A 160 23.03 -4.57 19.55
N ARG A 161 22.09 -5.05 20.38
CA ARG A 161 22.41 -5.58 21.71
C ARG A 161 23.29 -6.81 21.63
N GLU A 162 23.01 -7.73 20.70
CA GLU A 162 23.83 -8.93 20.48
C GLU A 162 25.25 -8.56 20.02
N ARG A 163 25.37 -7.63 19.06
CA ARG A 163 26.66 -7.10 18.60
C ARG A 163 27.43 -6.46 19.75
N HIS A 164 26.78 -5.62 20.56
CA HIS A 164 27.41 -4.97 21.69
C HIS A 164 27.86 -5.97 22.76
N ALA A 165 27.04 -6.99 23.06
CA ALA A 165 27.39 -8.07 23.99
C ALA A 165 28.59 -8.88 23.47
N ALA A 166 28.64 -9.20 22.18
CA ALA A 166 29.75 -9.89 21.56
C ALA A 166 31.05 -9.06 21.62
N VAL A 167 30.98 -7.75 21.36
CA VAL A 167 32.12 -6.84 21.50
C VAL A 167 32.64 -6.82 22.94
N LEU A 168 31.75 -6.67 23.93
CA LEU A 168 32.14 -6.70 25.34
C LEU A 168 32.75 -8.05 25.75
N ALA A 169 32.22 -9.16 25.24
CA ALA A 169 32.78 -10.48 25.49
C ALA A 169 34.23 -10.57 24.97
N VAL A 170 34.48 -10.15 23.73
CA VAL A 170 35.84 -10.12 23.15
C VAL A 170 36.77 -9.19 23.94
N SER A 171 36.28 -8.02 24.37
CA SER A 171 37.07 -7.09 25.18
C SER A 171 37.46 -7.65 26.55
N ARG A 172 36.70 -8.60 27.11
CA ARG A 172 37.01 -9.26 28.38
C ARG A 172 37.90 -10.51 28.25
N MET A 173 38.07 -11.03 27.04
CA MET A 173 38.95 -12.18 26.79
C MET A 173 40.42 -11.83 27.01
N SER A 174 41.18 -12.80 27.53
CA SER A 174 42.63 -12.75 27.58
C SER A 174 43.25 -12.83 26.18
N GLU A 175 44.50 -12.39 26.04
CA GLU A 175 45.21 -12.34 24.76
C GLU A 175 45.37 -13.74 24.12
N SER A 176 45.63 -14.77 24.93
CA SER A 176 45.69 -16.16 24.46
C SER A 176 44.35 -16.67 23.93
N GLU A 177 43.24 -16.31 24.57
CA GLU A 177 41.90 -16.70 24.11
C GLU A 177 41.52 -15.97 22.82
N ARG A 178 41.89 -14.68 22.69
CA ARG A 178 41.70 -13.90 21.46
C ARG A 178 42.47 -14.50 20.29
N LEU A 179 43.72 -14.89 20.50
CA LEU A 179 44.57 -15.52 19.49
C LEU A 179 43.96 -16.85 19.01
N GLN A 180 43.48 -17.72 19.91
CA GLN A 180 42.80 -18.96 19.54
C GLN A 180 41.51 -18.72 18.73
N LEU A 181 40.74 -17.67 19.07
CA LEU A 181 39.52 -17.31 18.37
C LEU A 181 39.81 -16.81 16.94
N LEU A 182 40.85 -15.98 16.77
CA LEU A 182 41.32 -15.52 15.47
C LEU A 182 41.81 -16.68 14.58
N THR A 183 42.53 -17.66 15.14
CA THR A 183 42.95 -18.85 14.39
C THR A 183 41.74 -19.68 13.92
N ARG A 184 40.68 -19.79 14.74
CA ARG A 184 39.43 -20.48 14.36
C ARG A 184 38.66 -19.78 13.24
N ILE A 185 38.60 -18.44 13.28
CA ILE A 185 37.93 -17.64 12.25
C ILE A 185 38.72 -17.72 10.93
N SER A 186 40.05 -17.59 10.99
CA SER A 186 40.94 -17.70 9.83
C SER A 186 40.91 -19.10 9.19
N GLY A 187 40.90 -20.17 10.00
CA GLY A 187 40.80 -21.55 9.52
C GLY A 187 39.48 -21.88 8.81
N LYS A 188 38.36 -21.25 9.21
CA LYS A 188 37.07 -21.37 8.49
C LYS A 188 37.02 -20.57 7.19
N GLY A 189 37.80 -19.48 7.07
CA GLY A 189 37.89 -18.68 5.84
C GLY A 189 38.72 -19.36 4.73
N MET A 190 39.76 -20.13 5.10
CA MET A 190 40.62 -20.84 4.13
C MET A 190 39.92 -22.00 3.40
N SER A 191 38.79 -22.52 3.91
CA SER A 191 38.02 -23.56 3.22
C SER A 191 37.12 -23.03 2.10
N ILE A 192 36.85 -21.72 2.05
CA ILE A 192 35.93 -21.11 1.06
C ILE A 192 36.68 -20.63 -0.21
N TRP A 193 38.01 -20.44 -0.13
CA TRP A 193 38.84 -20.03 -1.28
C TRP A 193 39.55 -21.20 -2.00
N GLY A 194 39.37 -22.44 -1.54
CA GLY A 194 40.03 -23.63 -2.10
C GLY A 194 39.42 -24.21 -3.38
N SER A 195 38.36 -23.61 -3.96
CA SER A 195 37.64 -24.16 -5.12
C SER A 195 37.63 -23.27 -6.36
N MET A 196 38.50 -22.26 -6.46
CA MET A 196 38.73 -21.54 -7.73
C MET A 196 39.73 -22.35 -8.57
N ARG A 197 39.22 -23.24 -9.42
CA ARG A 197 40.03 -23.88 -10.48
C ARG A 197 40.39 -22.82 -11.53
N PRO A 198 41.63 -22.78 -12.03
CA PRO A 198 41.96 -21.96 -13.19
C PRO A 198 41.30 -22.57 -14.44
N TYR A 199 40.60 -21.73 -15.20
CA TYR A 199 40.17 -22.05 -16.56
C TYR A 199 41.42 -22.15 -17.43
N GLY A 200 41.66 -23.34 -17.98
CA GLY A 200 42.46 -23.55 -19.19
C GLY A 200 41.60 -23.50 -20.44
#